data_AF-A0A226EZG2-F1
#
_entry.id   AF-A0A226EZG2-F1
#
_cell.length_a   1.000
_cell.length_b   1.000
_cell.length_c   1.000
_cell.angle_alpha   90.00
_cell.angle_beta   90.00
_cell.angle_gamma   90.00
#
_symmetry.space_group_name_H-M   'P 1'
#
loop_
_entity.id
_entity.type
_entity.pdbx_description
1 polymer ?
#
loop_
_entity_poly.entity_id
_entity_poly.type
_entity_poly.pdbx_seq_one_letter_code
_entity_poly.pdbx_strand_id
1 'polypeptide(L)'
;MASDYERIKCICVKRGDLWEDPDFPAVQNSVFYHQTPPFQFVWKRPKELCSSPIFIPNSSPNYEIIPGKLGDNWLVSCLGVLWLSRELFHRVVPADQTFADKNIVKCSDDYGGVFRFRLWWCGDWREVLVDDRLPTVNGRLVFLQSQQNDVFWASLLEKAYAKLHGSYEALKYGTSLDGFSDLTGGITESIPLRQDPTSCSRLLNKLLQMTSIITVSVRQSSHQNGGAEKLANGIQFGVNYRLYEVQKC
;
A
#
# COMPACT_ATOMS: atom_id res chain seq x y z
N MET A 1 -17.24 -4.91 -22.56
CA MET A 1 -17.14 -3.44 -22.46
C MET A 1 -15.78 -3.13 -21.89
N ALA A 2 -15.04 -2.17 -22.45
CA ALA A 2 -13.73 -1.78 -21.91
C ALA A 2 -13.92 -1.12 -20.52
N SER A 3 -13.04 -1.44 -19.58
CA SER A 3 -13.00 -0.81 -18.26
C SER A 3 -12.70 0.69 -18.36
N ASP A 4 -13.06 1.46 -17.32
CA ASP A 4 -12.74 2.90 -17.29
C ASP A 4 -11.22 3.15 -17.33
N TYR A 5 -10.44 2.29 -16.69
CA TYR A 5 -8.98 2.28 -16.78
C TYR A 5 -8.50 2.22 -18.24
N GLU A 6 -8.94 1.22 -19.00
CA GLU A 6 -8.56 1.03 -20.41
C GLU A 6 -9.00 2.20 -21.29
N ARG A 7 -10.21 2.73 -21.03
CA ARG A 7 -10.76 3.87 -21.76
C ARG A 7 -9.94 5.13 -21.54
N ILE A 8 -9.65 5.49 -20.29
CA ILE A 8 -8.86 6.66 -19.92
C ILE A 8 -7.44 6.54 -20.48
N LYS A 9 -6.80 5.39 -20.24
CA LYS A 9 -5.45 5.09 -20.76
C LYS A 9 -5.39 5.27 -22.28
N CYS A 10 -6.34 4.68 -23.01
CA CYS A 10 -6.40 4.79 -24.47
C CYS A 10 -6.59 6.23 -24.95
N ILE A 11 -7.40 7.05 -24.27
CA ILE A 11 -7.59 8.46 -24.61
C ILE A 11 -6.30 9.26 -24.41
N CYS A 12 -5.63 9.09 -23.27
CA CYS A 12 -4.37 9.77 -22.94
C CYS A 12 -3.27 9.41 -23.95
N VAL A 13 -3.07 8.11 -24.21
CA VAL A 13 -2.08 7.63 -25.18
C VAL A 13 -2.35 8.17 -26.59
N LYS A 14 -3.62 8.18 -27.04
CA LYS A 14 -4.00 8.73 -28.36
C LYS A 14 -3.75 10.22 -28.50
N ARG A 15 -3.86 10.98 -27.40
CA ARG A 15 -3.62 12.43 -27.38
C ARG A 15 -2.15 12.79 -27.19
N GLY A 16 -1.32 11.85 -26.73
CA GLY A 16 0.05 12.13 -26.32
C GLY A 16 0.12 12.86 -24.96
N ASP A 17 -0.96 12.80 -24.17
CA ASP A 17 -1.07 13.44 -22.87
C ASP A 17 -1.01 12.38 -21.75
N LEU A 18 -0.65 12.81 -20.54
CA LEU A 18 -0.72 11.96 -19.35
C LEU A 18 -1.98 12.27 -18.55
N TRP A 19 -2.62 11.23 -18.00
CA TRP A 19 -3.83 11.42 -17.22
C TRP A 19 -3.57 12.29 -15.99
N GLU A 20 -4.55 13.14 -15.70
CA GLU A 20 -4.63 13.93 -14.49
C GLU A 20 -5.94 13.57 -13.81
N ASP A 21 -5.85 13.12 -12.56
CA ASP A 21 -6.99 12.67 -11.78
C ASP A 21 -7.83 13.87 -11.34
N PRO A 22 -9.07 14.03 -11.84
CA PRO A 22 -9.93 15.16 -11.47
C PRO A 22 -10.45 15.03 -10.03
N ASP A 23 -10.56 13.81 -9.51
CA ASP A 23 -11.14 13.53 -8.19
C ASP A 23 -10.10 13.61 -7.07
N PHE A 24 -8.81 13.53 -7.42
CA PHE A 24 -7.70 13.63 -6.47
C PHE A 24 -6.56 14.46 -7.06
N PRO A 25 -6.76 15.79 -7.18
CA PRO A 25 -5.82 16.67 -7.86
C PRO A 25 -4.47 16.77 -7.14
N ALA A 26 -3.41 17.08 -7.89
CA ALA A 26 -2.05 17.24 -7.36
C ALA A 26 -1.87 18.59 -6.61
N VAL A 27 -2.59 18.76 -5.50
CA VAL A 27 -2.64 19.99 -4.71
C VAL A 27 -2.41 19.73 -3.22
N GLN A 28 -2.12 20.78 -2.46
CA GLN A 28 -1.86 20.70 -1.03
C GLN A 28 -3.00 20.02 -0.25
N ASN A 29 -4.26 20.29 -0.62
CA ASN A 29 -5.44 19.77 0.07
C ASN A 29 -5.60 18.26 -0.05
N SER A 30 -5.09 17.66 -1.14
CA SER A 30 -5.05 16.20 -1.29
C SER A 30 -4.04 15.57 -0.33
N VAL A 31 -3.08 16.36 0.17
CA VAL A 31 -2.14 15.92 1.20
C VAL A 31 -2.67 16.20 2.60
N PHE A 32 -2.94 17.46 2.92
CA PHE A 32 -3.43 17.90 4.23
C PHE A 32 -4.66 18.77 4.07
N TYR A 33 -5.74 18.44 4.77
CA TYR A 33 -6.97 19.25 4.80
C TYR A 33 -7.01 20.17 6.02
N HIS A 34 -6.31 19.83 7.10
CA HIS A 34 -6.25 20.64 8.32
C HIS A 34 -4.87 21.29 8.50
N GLN A 35 -3.80 20.55 8.22
CA GLN A 35 -2.44 21.02 8.49
C GLN A 35 -1.87 21.83 7.32
N THR A 36 -1.25 22.98 7.63
CA THR A 36 -0.48 23.75 6.65
C THR A 36 1.01 23.55 6.95
N PRO A 37 1.70 22.63 6.26
CA PRO A 37 3.13 22.45 6.45
C PRO A 37 3.90 23.72 6.04
N PRO A 38 5.08 23.99 6.63
CA PRO A 38 5.90 25.17 6.31
C PRO A 38 6.63 25.05 4.95
N PHE A 39 6.25 24.08 4.13
CA PHE A 39 6.82 23.79 2.83
C PHE A 39 5.70 23.42 1.86
N GLN A 40 5.95 23.60 0.57
CA GLN A 40 5.02 23.21 -0.49
C GLN A 40 5.45 21.88 -1.08
N PHE A 41 4.47 21.01 -1.35
CA PHE A 41 4.72 19.79 -2.09
C PHE A 41 4.89 20.08 -3.57
N VAL A 42 5.93 19.52 -4.17
CA VAL A 42 6.07 19.43 -5.62
C VAL A 42 5.62 18.04 -6.02
N TRP A 43 4.57 17.95 -6.84
CA TRP A 43 4.07 16.68 -7.31
C TRP A 43 4.83 16.26 -8.56
N LYS A 44 5.45 15.07 -8.52
CA LYS A 44 6.27 14.55 -9.61
C LYS A 44 5.83 13.14 -9.98
N ARG A 45 5.86 12.81 -11.27
CA ARG A 45 5.67 11.44 -11.76
C ARG A 45 6.95 10.62 -11.56
N PRO A 46 6.86 9.29 -11.43
CA PRO A 46 8.03 8.40 -11.37
C PRO A 46 9.07 8.62 -12.46
N LYS A 47 8.65 8.92 -13.70
CA LYS A 47 9.55 9.25 -14.83
C LYS A 47 10.33 10.56 -14.64
N GLU A 48 9.90 11.45 -13.74
CA GLU A 48 10.62 12.68 -13.37
C GLU A 48 11.56 12.48 -12.17
N LEU A 49 11.44 11.34 -11.47
CA LEU A 49 12.21 11.00 -10.27
C LEU A 49 13.37 10.05 -10.55
N CYS A 50 13.19 9.15 -11.52
CA CYS A 50 14.21 8.19 -11.93
C CYS A 50 14.11 7.87 -13.43
N SER A 51 15.20 7.41 -14.02
CA SER A 51 15.27 7.14 -15.47
C SER A 51 14.46 5.93 -15.93
N SER A 52 14.30 4.93 -15.05
CA SER A 52 13.71 3.64 -15.38
C SER A 52 12.72 3.18 -14.30
N PRO A 53 11.57 3.84 -14.13
CA PRO A 53 10.60 3.47 -13.11
C PRO A 53 9.99 2.10 -13.42
N ILE A 54 9.81 1.31 -12.36
CA ILE A 54 9.24 -0.03 -12.34
C ILE A 54 7.98 0.01 -11.48
N PHE A 55 6.89 -0.58 -11.98
CA PHE A 55 5.66 -0.65 -11.21
C PHE A 55 5.79 -1.70 -10.09
N ILE A 56 5.86 -2.97 -10.47
CA ILE A 56 6.06 -4.10 -9.56
C ILE A 56 7.48 -4.65 -9.78
N PRO A 57 8.29 -4.83 -8.73
CA PRO A 57 9.63 -5.36 -8.89
C PRO A 57 9.57 -6.85 -9.23
N ASN A 58 10.63 -7.35 -9.87
CA ASN A 58 10.83 -8.80 -9.97
C ASN A 58 10.88 -9.39 -8.57
N SER A 59 10.27 -10.56 -8.37
CA SER A 59 10.09 -11.18 -7.05
C SER A 59 11.43 -11.32 -6.32
N SER A 60 11.70 -10.39 -5.40
CA SER A 60 12.88 -10.40 -4.54
C SER A 60 12.46 -10.69 -3.10
N PRO A 61 13.12 -11.63 -2.41
CA PRO A 61 12.86 -11.90 -0.99
C PRO A 61 13.22 -10.70 -0.10
N ASN A 62 14.08 -9.80 -0.58
CA ASN A 62 14.58 -8.64 0.17
C ASN A 62 13.81 -7.35 -0.16
N TYR A 63 12.63 -7.44 -0.76
CA TYR A 63 11.82 -6.26 -1.04
C TYR A 63 11.22 -5.71 0.26
N GLU A 64 11.59 -4.47 0.59
CA GLU A 64 11.15 -3.77 1.79
C GLU A 64 10.40 -2.48 1.42
N ILE A 65 9.35 -2.19 2.19
CA ILE A 65 8.57 -0.96 2.11
C ILE A 65 8.99 -0.06 3.26
N ILE A 66 9.40 1.15 2.94
CA ILE A 66 9.87 2.15 3.91
C ILE A 66 8.71 3.09 4.26
N PRO A 67 8.39 3.26 5.56
CA PRO A 67 7.38 4.21 5.98
C PRO A 67 7.74 5.65 5.65
N GLY A 68 6.73 6.43 5.29
CA GLY A 68 6.86 7.88 5.11
C GLY A 68 6.85 8.65 6.43
N LYS A 69 6.76 9.98 6.34
CA LYS A 69 6.70 10.86 7.53
C LYS A 69 5.28 11.15 8.03
N LEU A 70 4.27 10.46 7.50
CA LEU A 70 2.87 10.79 7.75
C LEU A 70 2.31 10.14 9.02
N GLY A 71 2.94 9.09 9.54
CA GLY A 71 2.48 8.38 10.74
C GLY A 71 1.52 7.21 10.45
N ASP A 72 1.44 6.79 9.20
CA ASP A 72 0.65 5.68 8.67
C ASP A 72 1.43 4.36 8.64
N ASN A 73 2.33 4.14 9.61
CA ASN A 73 3.12 2.91 9.74
C ASN A 73 2.23 1.64 9.81
N TRP A 74 0.99 1.78 10.27
CA TRP A 74 0.01 0.71 10.27
C TRP A 74 -0.30 0.20 8.86
N LEU A 75 -0.29 1.08 7.84
CA LEU A 75 -0.56 0.73 6.44
C LEU A 75 0.64 0.01 5.84
N VAL A 76 1.85 0.53 6.05
CA VAL A 76 3.12 -0.10 5.63
C VAL A 76 3.20 -1.55 6.13
N SER A 77 2.84 -1.74 7.40
CA SER A 77 2.75 -3.03 8.06
C SER A 77 1.75 -3.98 7.37
N CYS A 78 0.59 -3.47 6.93
CA CYS A 78 -0.37 -4.25 6.16
C CYS A 78 0.14 -4.58 4.74
N LEU A 79 0.77 -3.63 4.06
CA LEU A 79 1.32 -3.81 2.71
C LEU A 79 2.46 -4.84 2.69
N GLY A 80 3.26 -4.93 3.75
CA GLY A 80 4.25 -5.99 3.90
C GLY A 80 3.62 -7.39 3.89
N VAL A 81 2.53 -7.58 4.65
CA VAL A 81 1.78 -8.85 4.68
C VAL A 81 1.07 -9.12 3.35
N LEU A 82 0.55 -8.08 2.69
CA LEU A 82 -0.02 -8.17 1.35
C LEU A 82 1.01 -8.67 0.35
N TRP A 83 2.21 -8.09 0.32
CA TRP A 83 3.30 -8.49 -0.57
C TRP A 83 3.69 -9.97 -0.41
N LEU A 84 3.69 -10.47 0.82
CA LEU A 84 3.94 -11.88 1.13
C LEU A 84 2.80 -12.79 0.62
N SER A 85 1.60 -12.27 0.42
CA SER A 85 0.40 -13.00 0.01
C SER A 85 0.12 -12.82 -1.48
N ARG A 86 0.87 -13.51 -2.35
CA ARG A 86 0.91 -13.26 -3.81
C ARG A 86 -0.43 -13.20 -4.52
N GLU A 87 -1.34 -14.13 -4.26
CA GLU A 87 -2.65 -14.14 -4.92
C GLU A 87 -3.48 -12.91 -4.53
N LEU A 88 -3.45 -12.55 -3.25
CA LEU A 88 -4.14 -11.36 -2.76
C LEU A 88 -3.47 -10.08 -3.26
N PHE A 89 -2.13 -10.05 -3.28
CA PHE A 89 -1.36 -8.95 -3.85
C PHE A 89 -1.80 -8.66 -5.28
N HIS A 90 -1.90 -9.67 -6.16
CA HIS A 90 -2.31 -9.47 -7.55
C HIS A 90 -3.79 -9.13 -7.72
N ARG A 91 -4.63 -9.43 -6.71
CA ARG A 91 -6.01 -8.94 -6.65
C ARG A 91 -6.05 -7.45 -6.39
N VAL A 92 -5.28 -6.95 -5.41
CA VAL A 92 -5.22 -5.53 -5.02
C VAL A 92 -4.42 -4.69 -6.01
N VAL A 93 -3.31 -5.24 -6.52
CA VAL A 93 -2.34 -4.59 -7.41
C VAL A 93 -2.27 -5.39 -8.73
N PRO A 94 -3.14 -5.07 -9.72
CA PRO A 94 -3.11 -5.71 -11.02
C PRO A 94 -1.73 -5.57 -11.69
N ALA A 95 -1.16 -6.69 -12.15
CA ALA A 95 0.19 -6.75 -12.71
C ALA A 95 0.29 -6.35 -14.19
N ASP A 96 -0.83 -6.04 -14.82
CA ASP A 96 -0.94 -5.63 -16.24
C ASP A 96 -0.64 -4.14 -16.46
N GLN A 97 0.02 -3.49 -15.50
CA GLN A 97 0.32 -2.06 -15.50
C GLN A 97 1.84 -1.86 -15.56
N THR A 98 2.27 -0.83 -16.29
CA THR A 98 3.70 -0.59 -16.52
C THR A 98 3.96 0.89 -16.80
N PHE A 99 5.22 1.30 -16.59
CA PHE A 99 5.74 2.60 -17.03
C PHE A 99 6.36 2.57 -18.43
N ALA A 100 6.45 1.40 -19.06
CA ALA A 100 7.07 1.26 -20.37
C ALA A 100 6.25 1.96 -21.47
N ASP A 101 6.93 2.73 -22.32
CA ASP A 101 6.38 3.23 -23.58
C ASP A 101 6.70 2.19 -24.66
N LYS A 102 5.76 1.28 -24.97
CA LYS A 102 5.99 0.28 -26.03
C LYS A 102 5.31 0.73 -27.30
N ASN A 103 6.06 1.36 -28.21
CA ASN A 103 5.64 1.82 -29.54
C ASN A 103 5.09 0.73 -30.51
N ILE A 104 4.27 -0.24 -30.09
CA ILE A 104 3.74 -1.31 -30.98
C ILE A 104 2.28 -1.70 -30.64
N VAL A 105 1.37 -1.32 -31.56
CA VAL A 105 0.16 -2.01 -32.06
C VAL A 105 -1.02 -2.24 -31.10
N LYS A 106 -0.87 -2.15 -29.78
CA LYS A 106 -1.99 -2.19 -28.82
C LYS A 106 -1.87 -1.09 -27.76
N CYS A 107 -2.87 -0.20 -27.70
CA CYS A 107 -2.99 0.82 -26.63
C CYS A 107 -3.03 0.23 -25.20
N SER A 108 -3.13 -1.09 -25.02
CA SER A 108 -3.22 -1.75 -23.71
C SER A 108 -1.93 -1.67 -22.91
N ASP A 109 -0.77 -1.54 -23.56
CA ASP A 109 0.54 -1.68 -22.90
C ASP A 109 1.28 -0.35 -22.75
N ASP A 110 0.75 0.73 -23.34
CA ASP A 110 1.38 2.05 -23.34
C ASP A 110 1.16 2.81 -22.03
N TYR A 111 2.19 3.50 -21.56
CA TYR A 111 2.06 4.35 -20.38
C TYR A 111 1.19 5.59 -20.68
N GLY A 112 0.13 5.76 -19.90
CA GLY A 112 -0.79 6.91 -19.98
C GLY A 112 -0.85 7.74 -18.70
N GLY A 113 0.09 7.55 -17.77
CA GLY A 113 0.09 8.26 -16.47
C GLY A 113 -1.09 7.92 -15.56
N VAL A 114 -1.76 6.79 -15.77
CA VAL A 114 -2.90 6.27 -14.98
C VAL A 114 -2.61 4.88 -14.47
N PHE A 115 -2.94 4.64 -13.21
CA PHE A 115 -2.84 3.34 -12.52
C PHE A 115 -4.15 3.01 -11.83
N ARG A 116 -4.37 1.71 -11.58
CA ARG A 116 -5.54 1.15 -10.92
C ARG A 116 -5.15 0.25 -9.77
N PHE A 117 -5.97 0.26 -8.74
CA PHE A 117 -5.90 -0.64 -7.60
C PHE A 117 -7.30 -1.15 -7.27
N ARG A 118 -7.39 -2.30 -6.64
CA ARG A 118 -8.67 -2.84 -6.17
C ARG A 118 -8.66 -2.88 -4.65
N LEU A 119 -9.55 -2.11 -4.04
CA LEU A 119 -9.70 -2.01 -2.59
C LEU A 119 -11.10 -2.47 -2.23
N TRP A 120 -11.23 -3.23 -1.15
CA TRP A 120 -12.52 -3.55 -0.58
C TRP A 120 -13.05 -2.34 0.17
N TRP A 121 -14.28 -1.92 -0.15
CA TRP A 121 -14.88 -0.73 0.43
C TRP A 121 -16.38 -0.92 0.61
N CYS A 122 -16.85 -0.81 1.86
CA CYS A 122 -18.26 -0.93 2.22
C CYS A 122 -18.97 -2.17 1.63
N GLY A 123 -18.29 -3.32 1.58
CA GLY A 123 -18.88 -4.59 1.15
C GLY A 123 -18.67 -4.97 -0.31
N ASP A 124 -17.95 -4.15 -1.09
CA ASP A 124 -17.67 -4.43 -2.51
C ASP A 124 -16.22 -4.11 -2.88
N TRP A 125 -15.68 -4.82 -3.89
CA TRP A 125 -14.40 -4.47 -4.50
C TRP A 125 -14.56 -3.24 -5.40
N ARG A 126 -13.88 -2.16 -5.06
CA ARG A 126 -13.84 -0.91 -5.82
C ARG A 126 -12.51 -0.81 -6.58
N GLU A 127 -12.59 -0.56 -7.88
CA GLU A 127 -11.42 -0.18 -8.67
C GLU A 127 -11.18 1.32 -8.49
N VAL A 128 -10.03 1.68 -7.91
CA VAL A 128 -9.61 3.06 -7.65
C VAL A 128 -8.54 3.44 -8.66
N LEU A 129 -8.84 4.44 -9.48
CA LEU A 129 -7.89 4.99 -10.45
C LEU A 129 -7.16 6.18 -9.83
N VAL A 130 -5.85 6.25 -10.05
CA VAL A 130 -5.00 7.39 -9.68
C VAL A 130 -4.04 7.74 -10.81
N ASP A 131 -3.79 9.03 -11.00
CA ASP A 131 -2.61 9.43 -11.79
C ASP A 131 -1.34 9.12 -11.00
N ASP A 132 -0.19 9.09 -11.67
CA ASP A 132 1.08 8.75 -11.02
C ASP A 132 1.87 9.94 -10.46
N ARG A 133 1.27 11.13 -10.34
CA ARG A 133 1.92 12.25 -9.65
C ARG A 133 1.98 11.94 -8.15
N LEU A 134 3.17 11.95 -7.56
CA LEU A 134 3.40 11.68 -6.14
C LEU A 134 3.96 12.92 -5.42
N PRO A 135 3.58 13.18 -4.16
CA PRO A 135 4.09 14.32 -3.40
C PRO A 135 5.58 14.20 -3.10
N THR A 136 6.35 15.24 -3.41
CA THR A 136 7.79 15.30 -3.13
C THR A 136 8.21 16.59 -2.44
N VAL A 137 9.33 16.51 -1.71
CA VAL A 137 10.06 17.65 -1.16
C VAL A 137 11.53 17.47 -1.54
N ASN A 138 12.15 18.51 -2.12
CA ASN A 138 13.53 18.47 -2.62
C ASN A 138 13.79 17.29 -3.58
N GLY A 139 12.80 16.94 -4.41
CA GLY A 139 12.90 15.85 -5.39
C GLY A 139 12.86 14.44 -4.80
N ARG A 140 12.47 14.27 -3.53
CA ARG A 140 12.30 12.96 -2.88
C ARG A 140 10.87 12.74 -2.44
N LEU A 141 10.39 11.50 -2.54
CA LEU A 141 9.09 11.10 -1.99
C LEU A 141 9.05 11.38 -0.48
N VAL A 142 7.91 11.87 0.00
CA VAL A 142 7.71 12.21 1.42
C VAL A 142 6.95 11.12 2.18
N PHE A 143 6.12 10.38 1.45
CA PHE A 143 5.27 9.32 1.96
C PHE A 143 5.89 7.95 1.72
N LEU A 144 5.09 6.90 1.80
CA LEU A 144 5.54 5.53 1.66
C LEU A 144 6.33 5.35 0.36
N GLN A 145 7.47 4.69 0.46
CA GLN A 145 8.34 4.39 -0.68
C GLN A 145 8.91 2.98 -0.57
N SER A 146 9.29 2.42 -1.70
CA SER A 146 10.05 1.16 -1.72
C SER A 146 11.51 1.43 -1.33
N GLN A 147 12.20 0.43 -0.77
CA GLN A 147 13.65 0.52 -0.56
C GLN A 147 14.42 0.71 -1.88
N GLN A 148 13.88 0.14 -2.96
CA GLN A 148 14.34 0.37 -4.32
C GLN A 148 13.71 1.66 -4.86
N ASN A 149 14.52 2.70 -5.08
CA ASN A 149 14.05 4.04 -5.45
C ASN A 149 13.37 4.13 -6.85
N ASP A 150 13.45 3.05 -7.63
CA ASP A 150 12.83 2.90 -8.94
C ASP A 150 11.53 2.08 -8.90
N VAL A 151 11.04 1.64 -7.73
CA VAL A 151 9.82 0.82 -7.59
C VAL A 151 8.68 1.59 -6.95
N PHE A 152 7.52 1.65 -7.60
CA PHE A 152 6.47 2.62 -7.24
C PHE A 152 5.09 2.05 -6.89
N TRP A 153 4.82 0.73 -6.99
CA TRP A 153 3.49 0.21 -6.69
C TRP A 153 2.99 0.58 -5.29
N ALA A 154 3.88 0.60 -4.30
CA ALA A 154 3.50 0.81 -2.91
C ALA A 154 3.11 2.27 -2.66
N SER A 155 3.88 3.23 -3.20
CA SER A 155 3.57 4.67 -3.15
C SER A 155 2.27 5.00 -3.91
N LEU A 156 2.05 4.35 -5.04
CA LEU A 156 0.83 4.53 -5.84
C LEU A 156 -0.40 3.90 -5.16
N LEU A 157 -0.23 2.75 -4.48
CA LEU A 157 -1.30 2.13 -3.70
C LEU A 157 -1.67 2.99 -2.50
N GLU A 158 -0.68 3.53 -1.77
CA GLU A 158 -0.90 4.50 -0.70
C GLU A 158 -1.69 5.71 -1.22
N LYS A 159 -1.33 6.24 -2.40
CA LYS A 159 -2.10 7.32 -3.04
C LYS A 159 -3.56 6.94 -3.33
N ALA A 160 -3.80 5.75 -3.87
CA ALA A 160 -5.16 5.27 -4.15
C ALA A 160 -5.97 5.10 -2.85
N TYR A 161 -5.32 4.64 -1.79
CA TYR A 161 -5.91 4.52 -0.47
C TYR A 161 -6.21 5.92 0.13
N ALA A 162 -5.28 6.86 0.04
CA ALA A 162 -5.48 8.26 0.42
C ALA A 162 -6.65 8.92 -0.34
N LYS A 163 -6.76 8.65 -1.65
CA LYS A 163 -7.90 9.11 -2.47
C LYS A 163 -9.23 8.59 -1.93
N LEU A 164 -9.30 7.29 -1.61
CA LEU A 164 -10.51 6.67 -1.07
C LEU A 164 -10.92 7.26 0.28
N HIS A 165 -9.94 7.67 1.10
CA HIS A 165 -10.15 8.34 2.39
C HIS A 165 -10.21 9.88 2.31
N GLY A 166 -10.04 10.46 1.11
CA GLY A 166 -10.15 11.90 0.84
C GLY A 166 -8.85 12.71 0.93
N SER A 167 -7.82 12.23 1.65
CA SER A 167 -6.49 12.86 1.67
C SER A 167 -5.43 11.90 2.22
N TYR A 168 -4.15 12.23 2.06
CA TYR A 168 -3.08 11.55 2.78
C TYR A 168 -3.26 11.70 4.31
N GLU A 169 -3.54 12.91 4.80
CA GLU A 169 -3.74 13.17 6.24
C GLU A 169 -4.76 12.24 6.91
N ALA A 170 -5.81 11.83 6.20
CA ALA A 170 -6.82 10.92 6.71
C ALA A 170 -6.22 9.55 7.12
N LEU A 171 -5.11 9.13 6.49
CA LEU A 171 -4.44 7.86 6.79
C LEU A 171 -3.77 7.83 8.16
N LYS A 172 -3.56 8.98 8.82
CA LYS A 172 -3.00 9.07 10.18
C LYS A 172 -3.84 8.34 11.23
N TYR A 173 -5.14 8.21 10.98
CA TYR A 173 -6.11 7.74 11.96
C TYR A 173 -6.59 6.31 11.69
N GLY A 174 -6.01 5.63 10.70
CA GLY A 174 -6.37 4.24 10.38
C GLY A 174 -5.77 3.22 11.34
N THR A 175 -6.28 1.99 11.25
CA THR A 175 -5.78 0.85 12.03
C THR A 175 -5.42 -0.31 11.11
N SER A 176 -4.52 -1.20 11.54
CA SER A 176 -4.22 -2.41 10.77
C SER A 176 -5.44 -3.33 10.59
N LEU A 177 -6.45 -3.25 11.48
CA LEU A 177 -7.66 -4.06 11.33
C LEU A 177 -8.47 -3.62 10.10
N ASP A 178 -8.63 -2.30 9.95
CA ASP A 178 -9.28 -1.68 8.80
C ASP A 178 -8.46 -1.95 7.53
N GLY A 179 -7.14 -1.75 7.59
CA GLY A 179 -6.23 -2.06 6.48
C GLY A 179 -6.33 -3.50 6.00
N PHE A 180 -6.32 -4.48 6.91
CA PHE A 180 -6.49 -5.88 6.51
C PHE A 180 -7.88 -6.15 5.94
N SER A 181 -8.94 -5.56 6.49
CA SER A 181 -10.29 -5.67 5.93
C SER A 181 -10.32 -5.15 4.50
N ASP A 182 -9.78 -3.95 4.26
CA ASP A 182 -9.83 -3.28 2.96
C ASP A 182 -8.93 -3.94 1.91
N LEU A 183 -7.82 -4.55 2.33
CA LEU A 183 -6.91 -5.27 1.43
C LEU A 183 -7.35 -6.71 1.15
N THR A 184 -8.17 -7.32 2.02
CA THR A 184 -8.56 -8.74 1.90
C THR A 184 -10.02 -8.93 1.47
N GLY A 185 -10.90 -7.99 1.80
CA GLY A 185 -12.35 -8.18 1.80
C GLY A 185 -12.87 -9.18 2.83
N GLY A 186 -12.03 -9.59 3.78
CA GLY A 186 -12.34 -10.53 4.84
C GLY A 186 -12.74 -9.87 6.15
N ILE A 187 -13.08 -10.70 7.13
CA ILE A 187 -13.34 -10.27 8.51
C ILE A 187 -12.02 -10.30 9.26
N THR A 188 -11.62 -9.16 9.83
CA THR A 188 -10.41 -9.07 10.65
C THR A 188 -10.75 -9.16 12.13
N GLU A 189 -10.12 -10.08 12.84
CA GLU A 189 -10.26 -10.24 14.29
C GLU A 189 -8.91 -10.09 15.00
N SER A 190 -8.92 -9.56 16.22
CA SER A 190 -7.73 -9.43 17.06
C SER A 190 -7.88 -10.27 18.32
N ILE A 191 -6.97 -11.24 18.50
CA ILE A 191 -7.00 -12.16 19.64
C ILE A 191 -5.77 -11.91 20.52
N PRO A 192 -5.94 -11.56 21.81
CA PRO A 192 -4.81 -11.41 22.71
C PRO A 192 -4.19 -12.77 23.04
N LEU A 193 -2.89 -12.93 22.80
CA LEU A 193 -2.12 -14.15 23.06
C LEU A 193 -1.93 -14.50 24.55
N ARG A 194 -2.64 -13.83 25.47
CA ARG A 194 -2.54 -14.06 26.93
C ARG A 194 -3.37 -15.25 27.42
N GLN A 195 -4.06 -15.95 26.52
CA GLN A 195 -4.80 -17.17 26.84
C GLN A 195 -3.86 -18.38 26.91
N ASP A 196 -4.30 -19.45 27.60
CA ASP A 196 -3.59 -20.74 27.70
C ASP A 196 -2.85 -21.12 26.38
N PRO A 197 -1.51 -21.29 26.39
CA PRO A 197 -0.71 -21.59 25.20
C PRO A 197 -1.19 -22.82 24.42
N THR A 198 -1.80 -23.79 25.10
CA THR A 198 -2.29 -25.03 24.48
C THR A 198 -3.57 -24.79 23.67
N SER A 199 -4.44 -23.92 24.17
CA SER A 199 -5.66 -23.53 23.47
C SER A 199 -5.34 -22.58 22.31
N CYS A 200 -4.39 -21.67 22.48
CA CYS A 200 -3.94 -20.76 21.43
C CYS A 200 -3.29 -21.51 20.26
N SER A 201 -2.38 -22.45 20.53
CA SER A 201 -1.71 -23.23 19.49
C SER A 201 -2.67 -24.10 18.68
N ARG A 202 -3.71 -24.68 19.31
CA ARG A 202 -4.77 -25.41 18.59
C ARG A 202 -5.59 -24.50 17.69
N LEU A 203 -5.97 -23.31 18.18
CA LEU A 203 -6.72 -22.34 17.40
C LEU A 203 -5.91 -21.86 16.19
N LEU A 204 -4.65 -21.46 16.40
CA LEU A 204 -3.78 -21.00 15.31
C LEU A 204 -3.57 -22.08 14.25
N ASN A 205 -3.33 -23.33 14.66
CA ASN A 205 -3.22 -24.45 13.72
C ASN A 205 -4.50 -24.67 12.91
N LYS A 206 -5.68 -24.57 13.53
CA LYS A 206 -6.96 -24.66 12.82
C LYS A 206 -7.12 -23.52 11.81
N LEU A 207 -6.79 -22.29 12.20
CA LEU A 207 -6.87 -21.12 11.31
C LEU A 207 -5.88 -21.19 10.16
N LEU A 208 -4.66 -21.70 10.38
CA LEU A 208 -3.65 -21.90 9.33
C LEU A 208 -4.05 -22.96 8.29
N GLN A 209 -4.94 -23.89 8.65
CA GLN A 209 -5.53 -24.86 7.72
C GLN A 209 -6.68 -24.28 6.88
N MET A 210 -7.13 -23.07 7.20
CA MET A 210 -8.16 -22.34 6.46
C MET A 210 -7.52 -21.35 5.48
N THR A 211 -8.33 -20.62 4.72
CA THR A 211 -7.87 -19.53 3.84
C THR A 211 -7.58 -18.23 4.60
N SER A 212 -7.32 -18.32 5.91
CA SER A 212 -7.09 -17.17 6.78
C SER A 212 -5.65 -16.67 6.67
N ILE A 213 -5.46 -15.35 6.71
CA ILE A 213 -4.14 -14.74 6.88
C ILE A 213 -3.99 -14.44 8.37
N ILE A 214 -2.98 -15.04 9.00
CA ILE A 214 -2.70 -14.81 10.41
C ILE A 214 -1.50 -13.89 10.53
N THR A 215 -1.67 -12.81 11.28
CA THR A 215 -0.60 -11.89 11.64
C THR A 215 -0.46 -11.81 13.15
N VAL A 216 0.77 -11.55 13.60
CA VAL A 216 1.11 -11.35 15.00
C VAL A 216 1.80 -10.00 15.12
N SER A 217 1.37 -9.21 16.10
CA SER A 217 1.99 -7.93 16.40
C SER A 217 2.24 -7.80 17.90
N VAL A 218 3.29 -7.08 18.25
CA VAL A 218 3.58 -6.72 19.64
C VAL A 218 3.15 -5.28 19.85
N ARG A 219 2.29 -5.05 20.84
CA ARG A 219 1.86 -3.71 21.25
C ARG A 219 2.80 -3.20 22.34
N GLN A 220 3.24 -1.95 22.21
CA GLN A 220 3.95 -1.27 23.27
C GLN A 220 2.99 -1.02 24.44
N SER A 221 3.42 -1.34 25.66
CA SER A 221 2.69 -0.98 26.87
C SER A 221 2.73 0.53 27.05
N SER A 222 1.57 1.15 27.27
CA SER A 222 1.40 2.58 27.53
C SER A 222 2.21 3.08 28.75
N HIS A 223 2.72 2.18 29.60
CA HIS A 223 3.54 2.51 30.76
C HIS A 223 5.06 2.54 30.48
N GLN A 224 5.52 2.17 29.28
CA GLN A 224 6.92 2.30 28.92
C GLN A 224 7.15 3.59 28.11
N ASN A 225 7.45 4.68 28.80
CA ASN A 225 8.02 5.92 28.26
C ASN A 225 9.47 5.75 27.77
N GLY A 226 9.83 4.57 27.25
CA GLY A 226 11.10 4.32 26.60
C GLY A 226 10.88 4.35 25.09
N GLY A 227 11.61 5.19 24.36
CA GLY A 227 11.59 5.25 22.89
C GLY A 227 12.16 4.00 22.21
N ALA A 228 11.98 2.82 22.79
CA ALA A 228 12.41 1.55 22.22
C ALA A 228 11.42 1.13 21.13
N GLU A 229 11.88 1.14 19.88
CA GLU A 229 11.08 0.75 18.70
C GLU A 229 10.99 -0.79 18.51
N LYS A 230 11.80 -1.55 19.26
CA LYS A 230 11.88 -3.01 19.18
C LYS A 230 12.23 -3.67 20.51
N LEU A 231 11.85 -4.93 20.64
CA LEU A 231 12.27 -5.83 21.71
C LEU A 231 13.77 -6.19 21.56
N ALA A 232 14.37 -6.69 22.64
CA ALA A 232 15.79 -7.10 22.66
C ALA A 232 16.14 -8.20 21.64
N ASN A 233 15.15 -9.01 21.24
CA ASN A 233 15.27 -10.04 20.20
C ASN A 233 15.05 -9.50 18.77
N GLY A 234 14.87 -8.18 18.60
CA GLY A 234 14.74 -7.53 17.30
C GLY A 234 13.31 -7.39 16.76
N ILE A 235 12.30 -7.94 17.45
CA ILE A 235 10.89 -7.79 17.04
C ILE A 235 10.44 -6.34 17.24
N GLN A 236 9.96 -5.70 16.18
CA GLN A 236 9.51 -4.31 16.17
C GLN A 236 8.09 -4.18 16.73
N PHE A 237 7.84 -3.10 17.47
CA PHE A 237 6.50 -2.77 17.95
C PHE A 237 5.64 -2.22 16.81
N GLY A 238 4.35 -2.52 16.81
CA GLY A 238 3.39 -2.00 15.80
C GLY A 238 3.51 -2.62 14.40
N VAL A 239 4.44 -3.56 14.19
CA VAL A 239 4.59 -4.30 12.93
C VAL A 239 3.83 -5.62 12.98
N ASN A 240 3.17 -5.96 11.87
CA ASN A 240 2.45 -7.21 11.67
C ASN A 240 3.38 -8.23 11.00
N TYR A 241 3.72 -9.27 11.75
CA TYR A 241 4.49 -10.42 11.27
C TYR A 241 3.52 -11.49 10.78
N ARG A 242 3.70 -11.99 9.56
CA ARG A 242 2.89 -13.10 9.04
C ARG A 242 3.30 -14.41 9.72
N LEU A 243 2.32 -15.11 10.30
CA LEU A 243 2.51 -16.44 10.86
C LEU A 243 2.28 -17.48 9.76
N TYR A 244 3.28 -18.32 9.51
CA TYR A 244 3.21 -19.37 8.48
C TYR A 244 2.94 -20.75 9.06
N GLU A 245 3.49 -21.05 10.24
CA GLU A 245 3.45 -22.38 10.82
C GLU A 245 3.47 -22.30 12.35
N VAL A 246 2.84 -23.28 13.01
CA VAL A 246 2.92 -23.49 14.46
C VAL A 246 3.26 -24.95 14.71
N GLN A 247 4.48 -25.22 15.19
CA GLN A 247 4.94 -26.56 15.55
C GLN A 247 4.79 -26.81 17.05
N LYS A 248 4.48 -28.05 17.44
CA LYS A 248 4.54 -28.47 18.84
C LYS A 248 6.00 -28.75 19.18
N CYS A 249 6.50 -28.11 20.25
CA CYS A 249 7.80 -28.43 20.84
C CYS A 249 7.76 -29.79 21.55
#